data_AF-A0A2A4ZZE8-F1
#
_entry.id   AF-A0A2A4ZZE8-F1
#
_cell.length_a   1.000
_cell.length_b   1.000
_cell.length_c   1.000
_cell.angle_alpha   90.00
_cell.angle_beta   90.00
_cell.angle_gamma   90.00
#
_symmetry.space_group_name_H-M   'P 1'
#
loop_
_entity.id
_entity.type
_entity.pdbx_description
1 polymer ?
#
loop_
_entity_poly.entity_id
_entity_poly.type
_entity_poly.pdbx_seq_one_letter_code
_entity_poly.pdbx_strand_id
1 'polypeptide(L)'
;MPTKKSQRSLQPNEKDLARRYHQAPAAERKVKHLNPVKPRCKQENHIDLQKHLKGAPSDLIEVYFFGMTESSWISLFNWLEGRVFLLECQYGRLPPSELSLEKYMLGEMSYIAHAKSTADFELSLSIIEKDELTIDIEIAEISSKDNSEKFITSVKEIAAAINSTSHLICPEFEKHNAFYIDGEFV
;
A
#
# COMPACT_ATOMS: atom_id res chain seq x y z
N MET A 1 -3.29 -13.15 62.04
CA MET A 1 -3.33 -14.60 62.31
C MET A 1 -4.64 -15.18 61.78
N PRO A 2 -4.61 -16.35 61.12
CA PRO A 2 -5.70 -16.87 60.30
C PRO A 2 -6.55 -17.90 61.03
N THR A 3 -7.81 -18.08 60.61
CA THR A 3 -8.45 -19.41 60.61
C THR A 3 -9.34 -19.58 59.37
N LYS A 4 -8.92 -20.54 58.54
CA LYS A 4 -9.61 -21.14 57.40
C LYS A 4 -10.86 -21.90 57.84
N LYS A 5 -11.85 -21.99 56.95
CA LYS A 5 -12.79 -23.12 56.68
C LYS A 5 -13.76 -22.62 55.60
N SER A 6 -14.20 -23.34 54.58
CA SER A 6 -13.88 -24.64 54.00
C SER A 6 -14.63 -24.64 52.67
N GLN A 7 -13.97 -25.01 51.58
CA GLN A 7 -14.61 -25.27 50.29
C GLN A 7 -15.58 -26.45 50.42
N ARG A 8 -16.73 -26.37 49.76
CA ARG A 8 -17.51 -27.54 49.32
C ARG A 8 -17.91 -27.36 47.86
N SER A 9 -17.31 -28.20 47.05
CA SER A 9 -17.63 -28.46 45.65
C SER A 9 -19.02 -29.08 45.52
N LEU A 10 -19.79 -28.61 44.55
CA LEU A 10 -20.97 -29.29 44.04
C LEU A 10 -20.81 -29.31 42.51
N GLN A 11 -20.19 -30.38 42.01
CA GLN A 11 -20.31 -30.76 40.61
C GLN A 11 -21.57 -31.62 40.45
N PRO A 12 -22.47 -31.31 39.50
CA PRO A 12 -23.56 -32.21 39.15
C PRO A 12 -23.05 -33.44 38.40
N ASN A 13 -23.58 -34.59 38.81
CA ASN A 13 -23.27 -35.95 38.41
C ASN A 13 -23.76 -36.27 36.98
N GLU A 14 -22.87 -36.73 36.10
CA GLU A 14 -23.10 -37.06 34.67
C GLU A 14 -23.92 -38.36 34.44
N LYS A 15 -24.94 -38.66 35.26
CA LYS A 15 -25.69 -39.93 35.13
C LYS A 15 -27.21 -39.83 34.97
N ASP A 16 -27.78 -38.64 34.83
CA ASP A 16 -29.25 -38.47 34.72
C ASP A 16 -29.77 -37.95 33.36
N LEU A 17 -28.99 -38.04 32.29
CA LEU A 17 -29.42 -37.66 30.92
C LEU A 17 -29.62 -38.84 29.97
N ALA A 18 -29.84 -40.04 30.53
CA ALA A 18 -30.15 -41.25 29.75
C ALA A 18 -31.51 -41.82 30.16
N ARG A 19 -32.61 -41.21 29.67
CA ARG A 19 -33.93 -41.83 29.41
C ARG A 19 -34.94 -40.73 29.09
N ARG A 20 -35.74 -40.96 28.04
CA ARG A 20 -36.69 -40.04 27.35
C ARG A 20 -35.96 -39.33 26.20
N TYR A 21 -36.09 -39.72 24.94
CA TYR A 21 -37.33 -39.98 24.20
C TYR A 21 -37.06 -41.00 23.07
N HIS A 22 -37.80 -42.10 23.10
CA HIS A 22 -38.09 -42.87 21.89
C HIS A 22 -39.41 -42.36 21.29
N GLN A 23 -39.48 -42.44 19.95
CA GLN A 23 -40.65 -42.27 19.06
C GLN A 23 -40.87 -40.87 18.47
N ALA A 24 -40.30 -40.64 17.29
CA ALA A 24 -40.93 -39.88 16.21
C ALA A 24 -40.45 -40.44 14.84
N PRO A 25 -41.30 -40.44 13.80
CA PRO A 25 -41.15 -41.30 12.62
C PRO A 25 -40.17 -40.78 11.57
N ALA A 26 -39.67 -41.71 10.75
CA ALA A 26 -38.76 -41.49 9.64
C ALA A 26 -39.36 -40.56 8.57
N ALA A 27 -38.73 -39.41 8.35
CA ALA A 27 -38.93 -38.58 7.18
C ALA A 27 -37.68 -38.67 6.29
N GLU A 28 -37.85 -39.26 5.11
CA GLU A 28 -36.85 -39.36 4.06
C GLU A 28 -36.35 -37.96 3.63
N ARG A 29 -35.14 -37.59 4.06
CA ARG A 29 -34.44 -36.43 3.50
C ARG A 29 -33.69 -36.86 2.26
N LYS A 30 -34.23 -36.52 1.08
CA LYS A 30 -33.50 -36.52 -0.20
C LYS A 30 -32.22 -35.68 -0.04
N VAL A 31 -31.07 -36.34 -0.06
CA VAL A 31 -29.76 -35.70 -0.15
C VAL A 31 -29.66 -35.02 -1.51
N LYS A 32 -29.85 -33.70 -1.55
CA LYS A 32 -29.45 -32.90 -2.71
C LYS A 32 -27.92 -32.90 -2.74
N HIS A 33 -27.33 -33.43 -3.81
CA HIS A 33 -25.92 -33.26 -4.10
C HIS A 33 -25.59 -31.77 -4.11
N LEU A 34 -24.88 -31.31 -3.07
CA LEU A 34 -24.21 -30.03 -3.07
C LEU A 34 -23.09 -30.13 -4.09
N ASN A 35 -23.26 -29.45 -5.24
CA ASN A 35 -22.18 -29.21 -6.17
C ASN A 35 -21.02 -28.55 -5.42
N PRO A 36 -19.77 -29.01 -5.58
CA PRO A 36 -18.63 -28.33 -4.97
C PRO A 36 -18.55 -26.92 -5.54
N VAL A 37 -18.68 -25.93 -4.65
CA VAL A 37 -18.40 -24.53 -4.96
C VAL A 37 -16.91 -24.47 -5.30
N LYS A 38 -16.60 -24.37 -6.61
CA LYS A 38 -15.25 -24.05 -7.06
C LYS A 38 -14.80 -22.78 -6.32
N PRO A 39 -13.61 -22.75 -5.70
CA PRO A 39 -13.07 -21.49 -5.20
C PRO A 39 -13.00 -20.54 -6.39
N ARG A 40 -13.68 -19.39 -6.29
CA ARG A 40 -13.47 -18.29 -7.22
C ARG A 40 -12.02 -17.88 -7.04
N CYS A 41 -11.17 -18.29 -7.98
CA CYS A 41 -9.87 -17.67 -8.18
C CYS A 41 -10.17 -16.18 -8.32
N LYS A 42 -9.73 -15.37 -7.36
CA LYS A 42 -9.74 -13.92 -7.55
C LYS A 42 -8.93 -13.69 -8.81
N GLN A 43 -9.55 -13.18 -9.87
CA GLN A 43 -8.77 -12.61 -10.97
C GLN A 43 -7.95 -11.51 -10.31
N GLU A 44 -6.65 -11.73 -10.17
CA GLU A 44 -5.72 -10.65 -9.93
C GLU A 44 -5.89 -9.72 -11.12
N ASN A 45 -6.45 -8.53 -10.86
CA ASN A 45 -6.46 -7.46 -11.85
C ASN A 45 -5.00 -7.09 -12.08
N HIS A 46 -4.36 -7.78 -13.03
CA HIS A 46 -2.99 -7.48 -13.44
C HIS A 46 -2.95 -6.05 -13.96
N ILE A 47 -1.99 -5.29 -13.43
CA ILE A 47 -1.78 -3.88 -13.74
C ILE A 47 -0.75 -3.83 -14.87
N ASP A 48 -1.18 -3.41 -16.05
CA ASP A 48 -0.35 -3.35 -17.26
C ASP A 48 -0.33 -1.91 -17.78
N LEU A 49 0.71 -1.16 -17.42
CA LEU A 49 0.86 0.24 -17.84
C LEU A 49 1.18 0.36 -19.33
N GLN A 50 1.71 -0.69 -19.98
CA GLN A 50 2.23 -0.60 -21.36
C GLN A 50 1.20 -0.06 -22.35
N LYS A 51 -0.09 -0.33 -22.14
CA LYS A 51 -1.18 0.12 -23.01
C LYS A 51 -1.44 1.63 -22.93
N HIS A 52 -0.95 2.26 -21.87
CA HIS A 52 -1.15 3.68 -21.56
C HIS A 52 0.13 4.49 -21.78
N LEU A 53 1.30 3.86 -21.81
CA LEU A 53 2.57 4.50 -22.12
C LEU A 53 2.67 4.80 -23.62
N LYS A 54 2.75 6.08 -23.97
CA LYS A 54 3.00 6.57 -25.33
C LYS A 54 4.21 7.48 -25.28
N GLY A 55 5.19 7.26 -26.15
CA GLY A 55 6.40 8.08 -26.18
C GLY A 55 7.65 7.31 -26.53
N ALA A 56 8.78 8.00 -26.50
CA ALA A 56 10.10 7.41 -26.52
C ALA A 56 10.46 6.82 -25.14
N PRO A 57 11.36 5.84 -25.07
CA PRO A 57 11.79 5.25 -23.79
C PRO A 57 12.35 6.26 -22.78
N SER A 58 12.93 7.37 -23.26
CA SER A 58 13.47 8.46 -22.43
C SER A 58 12.43 9.47 -21.97
N ASP A 59 11.18 9.37 -22.45
CA ASP A 59 10.13 10.28 -22.01
C ASP A 59 9.77 9.97 -20.56
N LEU A 60 9.43 11.01 -19.79
CA LEU A 60 9.12 10.91 -18.38
C LEU A 60 7.61 10.72 -18.14
N ILE A 61 7.33 9.92 -17.13
CA ILE A 61 6.03 9.74 -16.49
C ILE A 61 6.16 10.29 -15.08
N GLU A 62 5.14 11.01 -14.64
CA GLU A 62 5.07 11.61 -13.32
C GLU A 62 3.94 10.99 -12.50
N VAL A 63 4.21 10.77 -11.22
CA VAL A 63 3.19 10.49 -10.21
C VAL A 63 3.04 11.72 -9.36
N TYR A 64 1.80 12.15 -9.14
CA TYR A 64 1.50 13.27 -8.26
C TYR A 64 0.68 12.80 -7.07
N PHE A 65 1.12 13.16 -5.86
CA PHE A 65 0.32 13.06 -4.64
C PHE A 65 -0.06 14.46 -4.19
N PHE A 66 -1.36 14.76 -4.20
CA PHE A 66 -1.87 16.09 -3.87
C PHE A 66 -2.29 16.21 -2.41
N GLY A 67 -2.34 17.45 -1.93
CA GLY A 67 -2.86 17.77 -0.60
C GLY A 67 -1.93 17.30 0.51
N MET A 68 -0.62 17.33 0.27
CA MET A 68 0.38 16.96 1.26
C MET A 68 0.25 17.86 2.49
N THR A 69 0.02 17.22 3.64
CA THR A 69 -0.03 17.88 4.94
C THR A 69 1.30 17.73 5.67
N GLU A 70 1.51 18.49 6.74
CA GLU A 70 2.65 18.29 7.64
C GLU A 70 2.74 16.83 8.13
N SER A 71 1.61 16.21 8.49
CA SER A 71 1.60 14.79 8.87
C SER A 71 1.99 13.85 7.72
N SER A 72 1.62 14.17 6.48
CA SER A 72 2.02 13.40 5.29
C SER A 72 3.52 13.50 5.05
N TRP A 73 4.10 14.69 5.22
CA TRP A 73 5.56 14.89 5.13
C TRP A 73 6.33 14.17 6.23
N ILE A 74 5.87 14.24 7.48
CA ILE A 74 6.46 13.47 8.59
C ILE A 74 6.48 11.97 8.23
N SER A 75 5.35 11.44 7.77
CA SER A 75 5.28 10.04 7.36
C SER A 75 6.17 9.71 6.17
N LEU A 76 6.28 10.59 5.17
CA LEU A 76 7.18 10.39 4.03
C LEU A 76 8.64 10.35 4.49
N PHE A 77 9.08 11.28 5.32
CA PHE A 77 10.46 11.33 5.81
C PHE A 77 10.81 10.09 6.66
N ASN A 78 9.87 9.62 7.48
CA ASN A 78 10.03 8.34 8.19
C ASN A 78 10.10 7.15 7.20
N TRP A 79 9.30 7.17 6.13
CA TRP A 79 9.37 6.15 5.09
C TRP A 79 10.72 6.18 4.36
N LEU A 80 11.27 7.36 4.07
CA LEU A 80 12.56 7.52 3.41
C LEU A 80 13.76 7.06 4.25
N GLU A 81 13.61 7.00 5.58
CA GLU A 81 14.68 6.57 6.49
C GLU A 81 15.20 5.18 6.10
N GLY A 82 16.51 5.11 5.79
CA GLY A 82 17.18 3.88 5.35
C GLY A 82 16.89 3.43 3.91
N ARG A 83 16.08 4.16 3.14
CA ARG A 83 15.75 3.84 1.73
C ARG A 83 16.45 4.72 0.71
N VAL A 84 16.88 5.91 1.11
CA VAL A 84 17.55 6.87 0.23
C VAL A 84 18.99 6.43 -0.02
N PHE A 85 19.35 6.28 -1.29
CA PHE A 85 20.71 5.94 -1.72
C PHE A 85 21.40 7.09 -2.46
N LEU A 86 20.64 8.04 -3.00
CA LEU A 86 21.14 9.27 -3.60
C LEU A 86 20.23 10.44 -3.20
N LEU A 87 20.83 11.56 -2.82
CA LEU A 87 20.12 12.77 -2.38
C LEU A 87 20.73 13.99 -3.07
N GLU A 88 19.86 14.83 -3.62
CA GLU A 88 20.24 16.10 -4.25
C GLU A 88 19.39 17.23 -3.68
N CYS A 89 19.91 18.44 -3.70
CA CYS A 89 19.20 19.67 -3.34
C CYS A 89 19.57 20.80 -4.30
N GLN A 90 19.06 22.01 -4.06
CA GLN A 90 19.36 23.19 -4.89
C GLN A 90 20.86 23.56 -4.96
N TYR A 91 21.69 23.03 -4.05
CA TYR A 91 23.14 23.26 -4.02
C TYR A 91 23.96 22.10 -4.59
N GLY A 92 23.30 21.05 -5.10
CA GLY A 92 23.91 19.86 -5.65
C GLY A 92 23.73 18.62 -4.77
N ARG A 93 24.65 17.66 -4.90
CA ARG A 93 24.56 16.35 -4.26
C ARG A 93 24.91 16.40 -2.78
N LEU A 94 24.09 15.73 -1.97
CA LEU A 94 24.27 15.57 -0.54
C LEU A 94 24.42 14.09 -0.17
N PRO A 95 25.08 13.77 0.96
CA PRO A 95 24.96 12.44 1.53
C PRO A 95 23.51 12.19 2.01
N PRO A 96 22.96 10.97 1.88
CA PRO A 96 21.59 10.66 2.33
C PRO A 96 21.29 11.02 3.78
N SER A 97 22.31 11.03 4.65
CA SER A 97 22.19 11.43 6.07
C SER A 97 21.83 12.91 6.27
N GLU A 98 21.90 13.76 5.24
CA GLU A 98 21.51 15.17 5.29
C GLU A 98 20.04 15.42 4.94
N LEU A 99 19.27 14.36 4.65
CA LEU A 99 17.81 14.46 4.51
C LEU A 99 17.22 14.94 5.85
N SER A 100 16.58 16.11 5.84
CA SER A 100 16.07 16.73 7.05
C SER A 100 14.67 17.31 6.82
N LEU A 101 13.71 16.77 7.56
CA LEU A 101 12.33 17.30 7.58
C LEU A 101 12.31 18.74 8.08
N GLU A 102 13.09 19.04 9.12
CA GLU A 102 13.15 20.38 9.71
C GLU A 102 13.57 21.43 8.69
N LYS A 103 14.68 21.18 7.98
CA LYS A 103 15.17 22.10 6.93
C LYS A 103 14.14 22.28 5.80
N TYR A 104 13.44 21.21 5.42
CA TYR A 104 12.37 21.30 4.42
C TYR A 104 11.16 22.11 4.93
N MET A 105 10.66 21.83 6.13
CA MET A 105 9.49 22.51 6.70
C MET A 105 9.74 24.00 6.96
N LEU A 106 10.98 24.38 7.29
CA LEU A 106 11.41 25.77 7.39
C LEU A 106 11.60 26.46 6.02
N GLY A 107 11.58 25.71 4.92
CA GLY A 107 11.79 26.20 3.56
C GLY A 107 13.25 26.50 3.23
N GLU A 108 14.19 25.94 3.99
CA GLU A 108 15.64 26.15 3.78
C GLU A 108 16.20 25.21 2.71
N MET A 109 15.58 24.04 2.54
CA MET A 109 16.01 23.00 1.61
C MET A 109 14.83 22.42 0.83
N SER A 110 15.07 22.14 -0.44
CA SER A 110 14.24 21.27 -1.26
C SER A 110 15.10 20.09 -1.72
N TYR A 111 14.48 18.92 -1.91
CA TYR A 111 15.23 17.70 -2.15
C TYR A 111 14.73 16.96 -3.39
N ILE A 112 15.65 16.32 -4.09
CA ILE A 112 15.37 15.18 -4.98
C ILE A 112 15.97 13.96 -4.28
N ALA A 113 15.10 13.07 -3.81
CA ALA A 113 15.50 11.87 -3.08
C ALA A 113 15.30 10.64 -3.96
N HIS A 114 16.40 9.95 -4.28
CA HIS A 114 16.34 8.66 -4.93
C HIS A 114 16.28 7.57 -3.88
N ALA A 115 15.18 6.83 -3.86
CA ALA A 115 14.88 5.84 -2.83
C ALA A 115 14.49 4.49 -3.44
N LYS A 116 14.76 3.41 -2.70
CA LYS A 116 14.35 2.06 -3.07
C LYS A 116 13.08 1.65 -2.31
N SER A 117 12.05 1.24 -3.03
CA SER A 117 10.81 0.72 -2.44
C SER A 117 10.96 -0.70 -1.92
N THR A 118 9.92 -1.21 -1.24
CA THR A 118 9.89 -2.63 -0.81
C THR A 118 9.77 -3.61 -1.97
N ALA A 119 9.34 -3.14 -3.14
CA ALA A 119 9.29 -3.91 -4.38
C ALA A 119 10.63 -3.98 -5.12
N ASP A 120 11.72 -3.55 -4.47
CA ASP A 120 13.07 -3.45 -5.02
C ASP A 120 13.15 -2.51 -6.24
N PHE A 121 12.33 -1.46 -6.25
CA PHE A 121 12.19 -0.52 -7.36
C PHE A 121 12.73 0.86 -7.00
N GLU A 122 13.48 1.48 -7.89
CA GLU A 122 14.08 2.79 -7.68
C GLU A 122 13.11 3.90 -8.11
N LEU A 123 13.01 4.94 -7.28
CA LEU A 123 12.11 6.06 -7.48
C LEU A 123 12.88 7.36 -7.28
N SER A 124 12.61 8.37 -8.12
CA SER A 124 13.07 9.74 -7.93
C SER A 124 11.94 10.56 -7.33
N LEU A 125 12.05 10.97 -6.07
CA LEU A 125 11.03 11.74 -5.36
C LEU A 125 11.43 13.21 -5.31
N SER A 126 10.61 14.07 -5.91
CA SER A 126 10.75 15.52 -5.91
C SER A 126 10.00 16.11 -4.70
N ILE A 127 10.76 16.50 -3.67
CA ILE A 127 10.29 17.07 -2.39
C ILE A 127 10.59 18.57 -2.42
N ILE A 128 9.77 19.30 -3.15
CA ILE A 128 9.99 20.72 -3.48
C ILE A 128 8.80 21.55 -3.06
N GLU A 129 7.62 21.23 -3.58
CA GLU A 129 6.37 21.93 -3.28
C GLU A 129 5.82 21.53 -1.91
N LYS A 130 5.08 22.44 -1.27
CA LYS A 130 4.58 22.23 0.11
C LYS A 130 3.37 21.31 0.20
N ASP A 131 2.55 21.30 -0.84
CA ASP A 131 1.27 20.60 -0.90
C ASP A 131 1.24 19.46 -1.93
N GLU A 132 2.38 19.17 -2.56
CA GLU A 132 2.51 18.18 -3.62
C GLU A 132 3.83 17.41 -3.50
N LEU A 133 3.76 16.09 -3.64
CA LEU A 133 4.91 15.21 -3.87
C LEU A 133 4.85 14.71 -5.30
N THR A 134 5.96 14.81 -6.02
CA THR A 134 6.09 14.29 -7.38
C THR A 134 7.09 13.13 -7.41
N ILE A 135 6.82 12.12 -8.23
CA ILE A 135 7.76 11.04 -8.56
C ILE A 135 7.97 11.01 -10.05
N ASP A 136 9.24 11.08 -10.47
CA ASP A 136 9.63 11.08 -11.87
C ASP A 136 10.17 9.71 -12.27
N ILE A 137 9.77 9.19 -13.43
CA ILE A 137 10.30 7.94 -13.97
C ILE A 137 10.30 7.90 -15.50
N GLU A 138 11.35 7.35 -16.09
CA GLU A 138 11.41 7.13 -17.54
C GLU A 138 10.49 5.97 -17.97
N ILE A 139 9.88 6.09 -19.15
CA ILE A 139 9.09 5.02 -19.77
C ILE A 139 9.89 3.71 -19.87
N ALA A 140 11.19 3.80 -20.18
CA ALA A 140 12.09 2.65 -20.28
C ALA A 140 12.05 1.78 -19.02
N GLU A 141 12.08 2.40 -17.84
CA GLU A 141 12.15 1.72 -16.55
C GLU A 141 10.88 0.94 -16.22
N ILE A 142 9.72 1.41 -16.69
CA ILE A 142 8.41 0.78 -16.44
C ILE A 142 7.85 0.03 -17.65
N SER A 143 8.60 -0.02 -18.75
CA SER A 143 8.14 -0.59 -20.02
C SER A 143 7.90 -2.10 -19.98
N SER A 144 8.45 -2.84 -19.00
CA SER A 144 8.18 -4.27 -18.83
C SER A 144 7.03 -4.51 -17.87
N LYS A 145 6.30 -5.63 -18.03
CA LYS A 145 5.19 -6.01 -17.14
C LYS A 145 5.63 -6.07 -15.66
N ASP A 146 6.75 -6.72 -15.38
CA ASP A 146 7.28 -6.87 -14.02
C ASP A 146 7.60 -5.51 -13.40
N ASN A 147 8.24 -4.62 -14.16
CA ASN A 147 8.57 -3.29 -13.67
C ASN A 147 7.33 -2.40 -13.51
N SER A 148 6.34 -2.51 -14.41
CA SER A 148 5.05 -1.83 -14.25
C SER A 148 4.36 -2.23 -12.94
N GLU A 149 4.35 -3.53 -12.62
CA GLU A 149 3.76 -4.05 -11.37
C GLU A 149 4.53 -3.56 -10.14
N LYS A 150 5.87 -3.57 -10.19
CA LYS A 150 6.73 -3.04 -9.11
C LYS A 150 6.54 -1.54 -8.90
N PHE A 151 6.50 -0.76 -9.98
CA PHE A 151 6.29 0.68 -9.91
C PHE A 151 4.94 1.01 -9.26
N ILE A 152 3.85 0.39 -9.72
CA ILE A 152 2.52 0.66 -9.15
C ILE A 152 2.42 0.17 -7.70
N THR A 153 3.06 -0.96 -7.38
CA THR A 153 3.18 -1.40 -5.98
C THR A 153 3.89 -0.36 -5.12
N SER A 154 4.95 0.24 -5.64
CA SER A 154 5.72 1.28 -4.95
C SER A 154 4.92 2.58 -4.78
N VAL A 155 4.16 2.99 -5.81
CA VAL A 155 3.23 4.13 -5.72
C VAL A 155 2.19 3.90 -4.63
N LYS A 156 1.59 2.71 -4.57
CA LYS A 156 0.62 2.33 -3.54
C LYS A 156 1.23 2.28 -2.14
N GLU A 157 2.48 1.80 -2.04
CA GLU A 157 3.23 1.79 -0.78
C GLU A 157 3.39 3.22 -0.25
N ILE A 158 3.83 4.15 -1.10
CA ILE A 158 3.99 5.57 -0.74
C ILE A 158 2.64 6.19 -0.39
N ALA A 159 1.60 5.96 -1.21
CA ALA A 159 0.23 6.43 -0.94
C ALA A 159 -0.23 6.02 0.47
N ALA A 160 -0.01 4.76 0.83
CA ALA A 160 -0.35 4.24 2.14
C ALA A 160 0.50 4.86 3.26
N ALA A 161 1.81 5.04 3.04
CA ALA A 161 2.72 5.63 4.02
C ALA A 161 2.31 7.06 4.38
N ILE A 162 2.00 7.88 3.37
CA ILE A 162 1.63 9.30 3.56
C ILE A 162 0.14 9.52 3.83
N ASN A 163 -0.64 8.43 3.89
CA ASN A 163 -2.11 8.42 4.00
C ASN A 163 -2.78 9.29 2.91
N SER A 164 -2.25 9.25 1.69
CA SER A 164 -2.85 9.95 0.55
C SER A 164 -4.04 9.15 0.01
N THR A 165 -5.13 9.88 -0.24
CA THR A 165 -6.32 9.36 -0.93
C THR A 165 -6.44 9.90 -2.35
N SER A 166 -5.54 10.79 -2.77
CA SER A 166 -5.56 11.42 -4.09
C SER A 166 -4.18 11.37 -4.73
N HIS A 167 -4.06 10.57 -5.78
CA HIS A 167 -2.87 10.53 -6.63
C HIS A 167 -3.21 10.21 -8.08
N LEU A 168 -2.36 10.67 -8.99
CA LEU A 168 -2.48 10.35 -10.41
C LEU A 168 -1.13 10.00 -11.03
N ILE A 169 -1.18 9.35 -12.18
CA ILE A 169 -0.03 9.08 -13.04
C ILE A 169 -0.32 9.62 -14.44
N CYS A 170 0.59 10.41 -14.98
CA CYS A 170 0.45 11.07 -16.29
C CYS A 170 1.81 11.20 -16.99
N PRO A 171 1.84 11.53 -18.29
CA PRO A 171 3.05 12.04 -18.93
C PRO A 171 3.55 13.31 -18.23
N GLU A 172 4.85 13.56 -18.33
CA GLU A 172 5.51 14.73 -17.74
C GLU A 172 4.79 16.04 -18.08
N PHE A 173 4.49 16.84 -17.05
CA PHE A 173 3.76 18.12 -17.12
C PHE A 173 2.34 18.04 -17.70
N GLU A 174 1.79 16.85 -17.92
CA GLU A 174 0.49 16.63 -18.55
C GLU A 174 -0.55 16.04 -17.58
N LYS A 175 -0.73 16.63 -16.39
CA LYS A 175 -1.74 16.19 -15.38
C LYS A 175 -3.16 15.98 -15.95
N HIS A 176 -3.52 16.71 -17.00
CA HIS A 176 -4.81 16.61 -17.69
C HIS A 176 -4.96 15.35 -18.57
N ASN A 177 -3.84 14.69 -18.90
CA ASN A 177 -3.78 13.43 -19.64
C ASN A 177 -3.42 12.25 -18.72
N ALA A 178 -3.80 12.35 -17.44
CA ALA A 178 -3.65 11.24 -16.50
C ALA A 178 -4.36 9.98 -17.00
N PHE A 179 -3.69 8.84 -16.87
CA PHE A 179 -4.20 7.54 -17.29
C PHE A 179 -4.38 6.57 -16.12
N TYR A 180 -3.91 6.95 -14.93
CA TYR A 180 -4.13 6.22 -13.67
C TYR A 180 -4.48 7.24 -12.59
N ILE A 181 -5.62 7.06 -11.92
CA ILE A 181 -6.13 7.96 -10.87
C ILE A 181 -6.64 7.10 -9.73
N ASP A 182 -6.16 7.35 -8.50
CA ASP A 182 -6.67 6.76 -7.26
C ASP A 182 -6.77 5.23 -7.26
N GLY A 183 -5.87 4.55 -7.98
CA GLY A 183 -5.84 3.10 -8.05
C GLY A 183 -6.48 2.51 -9.31
N GLU A 184 -7.11 3.32 -10.16
CA GLU A 184 -7.88 2.90 -11.33
C GLU A 184 -7.34 3.50 -12.63
N PHE A 185 -7.41 2.75 -13.73
CA PHE A 185 -7.10 3.27 -15.07
C PHE A 185 -8.29 4.02 -15.64
N VAL A 186 -8.04 5.15 -16.31
CA VAL A 186 -9.07 6.02 -16.91
C VAL A 186 -8.98 6.10 -18.44
#